data_AF-A0A4D7AHX7-F1
#
_entry.id   AF-A0A4D7AHX7-F1
#
_cell.length_a   1.000
_cell.length_b   1.000
_cell.length_c   1.000
_cell.angle_alpha   90.00
_cell.angle_beta   90.00
_cell.angle_gamma   90.00
#
_symmetry.space_group_name_H-M   'P 1'
#
loop_
_entity.id
_entity.type
_entity.pdbx_description
1 polymer ?
#
loop_
_entity_poly.entity_id
_entity_poly.type
_entity_poly.pdbx_seq_one_letter_code
_entity_poly.pdbx_strand_id
1 'polypeptide(L)'
;MDKIEIGYTVEKERWLEAAENLHEFGQIMARNLRNMNRDGRGQEDADDLMADIMLACTAIGYVAEFAVDQCRFIPMPGGGQK
;
A
#
# COMPACT_ATOMS: atom_id res chain seq x y z
N MET A 1 1.92 -5.93 34.39
CA MET A 1 2.41 -6.57 33.15
C MET A 1 2.78 -5.45 32.23
N ASP A 2 4.08 -5.27 31.98
CA ASP A 2 4.53 -4.28 31.01
C ASP A 2 4.09 -4.74 29.62
N LYS A 3 3.54 -3.80 28.84
CA LYS A 3 3.02 -4.08 27.50
C LYS A 3 4.22 -4.36 26.60
N ILE A 4 4.38 -5.61 26.15
CA ILE A 4 5.46 -5.95 25.20
C ILE A 4 5.11 -5.29 23.87
N GLU A 5 5.97 -4.38 23.45
CA GLU A 5 5.83 -3.56 22.27
C GLU A 5 6.75 -4.08 21.16
N ILE A 6 6.19 -4.81 20.19
CA ILE A 6 6.94 -5.41 19.07
C ILE A 6 6.84 -4.50 17.83
N GLY A 7 7.97 -4.25 17.16
CA GLY A 7 8.04 -3.42 15.96
C GLY A 7 8.19 -1.92 16.26
N TYR A 8 8.17 -1.10 15.20
CA TYR A 8 8.32 0.36 15.28
C TYR A 8 7.18 1.08 14.58
N THR A 9 6.83 2.27 15.08
CA THR A 9 5.95 3.21 14.40
C THR A 9 6.79 4.11 13.47
N VAL A 10 6.16 4.69 12.46
CA VAL A 10 6.76 5.74 11.62
C VAL A 10 5.90 6.99 11.68
N GLU A 11 6.49 8.13 11.38
CA GLU A 11 5.79 9.41 11.33
C GLU A 11 4.66 9.45 10.28
N LYS A 12 3.66 10.31 10.51
CA LYS A 12 2.50 10.50 9.64
C LYS A 12 2.91 10.72 8.18
N GLU A 13 3.97 11.49 7.97
CA GLU A 13 4.50 11.84 6.66
C GLU A 13 4.91 10.60 5.86
N ARG A 14 5.43 9.54 6.49
CA ARG A 14 5.77 8.29 5.78
C ARG A 14 4.57 7.47 5.37
N TRP A 15 3.51 7.50 6.16
CA TRP A 15 2.26 6.87 5.74
C TRP A 15 1.68 7.60 4.53
N LEU A 16 1.67 8.94 4.55
CA LEU A 16 1.18 9.73 3.41
C LEU A 16 2.03 9.50 2.15
N GLU A 17 3.36 9.51 2.28
CA GLU A 17 4.28 9.18 1.19
C GLU A 17 4.05 7.77 0.65
N ALA A 18 3.79 6.79 1.52
CA ALA A 18 3.46 5.43 1.09
C ALA A 18 2.13 5.36 0.31
N ALA A 19 1.11 6.11 0.71
CA ALA A 19 -0.14 6.19 -0.04
C ALA A 19 0.04 6.83 -1.42
N GLU A 20 0.85 7.89 -1.52
CA GLU A 20 1.17 8.56 -2.78
C GLU A 20 1.94 7.63 -3.72
N ASN A 21 3.02 7.01 -3.23
CA ASN A 21 3.80 6.03 -3.99
C ASN A 21 2.94 4.85 -4.48
N LEU A 22 2.02 4.36 -3.64
CA LEU A 22 1.12 3.28 -4.03
C LEU A 22 0.12 3.72 -5.11
N HIS A 23 -0.39 4.95 -5.02
CA HIS A 23 -1.28 5.51 -6.03
C HIS A 23 -0.57 5.66 -7.38
N GLU A 24 0.63 6.23 -7.42
CA GLU A 24 1.44 6.36 -8.63
C GLU A 24 1.74 5.00 -9.26
N PHE A 25 2.14 4.02 -8.44
CA PHE A 25 2.34 2.65 -8.89
C PHE A 25 1.07 2.06 -9.50
N GLY A 26 -0.08 2.23 -8.83
CA GLY A 26 -1.38 1.78 -9.31
C GLY A 26 -1.71 2.36 -10.70
N GLN A 27 -1.49 3.66 -10.90
CA GLN A 27 -1.71 4.31 -12.20
C GLN A 27 -0.84 3.72 -13.32
N ILE A 28 0.45 3.48 -13.03
CA ILE A 28 1.38 2.86 -14.00
C ILE A 28 0.91 1.45 -14.37
N MET A 29 0.51 0.66 -13.38
CA MET A 29 0.05 -0.72 -13.58
C MET A 29 -1.30 -0.78 -14.32
N ALA A 30 -2.26 0.07 -13.95
CA ALA A 30 -3.55 0.17 -14.63
C ALA A 30 -3.38 0.53 -16.12
N ARG A 31 -2.46 1.46 -16.44
CA ARG A 31 -2.11 1.79 -17.83
C ARG A 31 -1.53 0.57 -18.56
N ASN A 32 -0.67 -0.21 -17.91
CA ASN A 32 -0.08 -1.40 -18.53
C ASN A 32 -1.14 -2.48 -18.81
N LEU A 33 -2.10 -2.70 -17.90
CA LEU A 33 -3.21 -3.64 -18.08
C LEU A 33 -4.09 -3.24 -19.28
N ARG A 34 -4.46 -1.96 -19.37
CA ARG A 34 -5.20 -1.40 -20.52
C ARG A 34 -4.47 -1.58 -21.85
N ASN A 35 -3.14 -1.52 -21.85
CA ASN A 35 -2.33 -1.67 -23.06
C ASN A 35 -2.12 -3.13 -23.48
N MET A 36 -1.97 -4.04 -22.50
CA MET A 36 -1.76 -5.47 -22.80
C MET A 36 -3.02 -6.11 -23.38
N ASN A 37 -4.18 -5.85 -22.77
CA ASN A 37 -5.56 -6.15 -23.22
C ASN A 37 -5.75 -7.33 -24.19
N ARG A 38 -5.06 -8.46 -23.96
CA ARG A 38 -5.00 -9.58 -24.92
C ARG A 38 -6.30 -10.37 -25.00
N ASP A 39 -7.02 -10.43 -23.88
CA ASP A 39 -8.29 -11.13 -23.71
C ASP A 39 -9.50 -10.17 -23.73
N GLY A 40 -9.29 -8.88 -24.00
CA GLY A 40 -10.33 -7.86 -24.03
C GLY A 40 -10.74 -7.31 -22.65
N ARG A 41 -10.11 -7.77 -21.55
CA ARG A 41 -10.46 -7.37 -20.17
C ARG A 41 -9.49 -6.38 -19.53
N GLY A 42 -8.52 -5.86 -20.28
CA GLY A 42 -7.52 -4.94 -19.74
C GLY A 42 -8.07 -3.65 -19.14
N GLN A 43 -9.30 -3.24 -19.50
CA GLN A 43 -10.00 -2.14 -18.84
C GLN A 43 -10.60 -2.56 -17.50
N GLU A 44 -11.30 -3.70 -17.46
CA GLU A 44 -11.87 -4.29 -16.23
C GLU A 44 -10.76 -4.55 -15.21
N ASP A 45 -9.68 -5.23 -15.62
CA ASP A 45 -8.53 -5.51 -14.75
C ASP A 45 -7.87 -4.23 -14.20
N ALA A 46 -7.82 -3.17 -15.01
CA ALA A 46 -7.24 -1.89 -14.60
C ALA A 46 -8.15 -1.16 -13.60
N ASP A 47 -9.47 -1.24 -13.77
CA ASP A 47 -10.43 -0.59 -12.89
C ASP A 47 -10.54 -1.33 -11.55
N ASP A 48 -10.52 -2.67 -11.57
CA ASP A 48 -10.45 -3.52 -10.38
C ASP A 48 -9.17 -3.25 -9.58
N LEU A 49 -8.02 -3.19 -10.26
CA LEU A 49 -6.75 -2.83 -9.62
C LEU A 49 -6.82 -1.44 -8.97
N MET A 50 -7.37 -0.45 -9.67
CA MET A 50 -7.48 0.91 -9.13
C MET A 50 -8.43 0.97 -7.93
N ALA A 51 -9.51 0.17 -7.90
CA ALA A 51 -10.40 0.08 -6.76
C ALA A 51 -9.64 -0.44 -5.51
N ASP A 52 -8.87 -1.52 -5.66
CA ASP A 52 -8.05 -2.08 -4.58
C ASP A 52 -6.95 -1.12 -4.12
N ILE A 53 -6.27 -0.45 -5.05
CA ILE A 53 -5.26 0.57 -4.72
C ILE A 53 -5.89 1.72 -3.95
N MET A 54 -7.05 2.24 -4.37
CA MET A 54 -7.74 3.33 -3.67
C MET A 54 -8.21 2.93 -2.27
N LEU A 55 -8.68 1.68 -2.11
CA LEU A 55 -9.00 1.12 -0.80
C LEU A 55 -7.76 1.07 0.10
N ALA A 56 -6.63 0.60 -0.41
CA ALA A 56 -5.37 0.55 0.33
C ALA A 56 -4.85 1.96 0.71
N CYS A 57 -4.85 2.91 -0.23
CA CYS A 57 -4.49 4.30 0.04
C CYS A 57 -5.39 4.94 1.11
N THR A 58 -6.70 4.62 1.10
CA THR A 58 -7.64 5.09 2.12
C THR A 58 -7.31 4.52 3.51
N ALA A 59 -6.99 3.22 3.58
CA ALA A 59 -6.58 2.59 4.83
C ALA A 59 -5.26 3.19 5.36
N ILE A 60 -4.28 3.40 4.47
CA ILE A 60 -3.01 4.06 4.83
C ILE A 60 -3.23 5.49 5.33
N GLY A 61 -4.07 6.27 4.63
CA GLY A 61 -4.42 7.63 5.03
C GLY A 61 -5.14 7.67 6.38
N TYR A 62 -6.02 6.70 6.65
CA TYR A 62 -6.65 6.56 7.97
C TYR A 62 -5.60 6.32 9.07
N VAL A 63 -4.62 5.46 8.84
CA VAL A 63 -3.54 5.24 9.81
C VAL A 63 -2.75 6.53 10.03
N ALA A 64 -2.40 7.24 8.96
CA ALA A 64 -1.68 8.50 9.01
C ALA A 64 -2.40 9.57 9.87
N GLU A 65 -3.72 9.65 9.79
CA GLU A 65 -4.53 10.65 10.52
C GLU A 65 -4.91 10.23 11.94
N PHE A 66 -5.16 8.94 12.18
CA PHE A 66 -5.87 8.51 13.39
C PHE A 66 -5.21 7.37 14.16
N ALA A 67 -4.22 6.67 13.60
CA ALA A 67 -3.72 5.42 14.18
C ALA A 67 -2.21 5.20 14.07
N VAL A 68 -1.42 6.27 13.89
CA VAL A 68 0.05 6.20 13.76
C VAL A 68 0.70 5.48 14.95
N ASP A 69 0.17 5.66 16.15
CA ASP A 69 0.65 5.04 17.40
C ASP A 69 0.08 3.62 17.64
N GLN A 70 -0.95 3.23 16.88
CA GLN A 70 -1.60 1.93 17.00
C GLN A 70 -1.08 0.90 15.98
N CYS A 71 -0.57 1.35 14.83
CA CYS A 71 0.01 0.48 13.80
C CYS A 71 1.53 0.39 13.91
N ARG A 72 2.09 -0.82 13.77
CA ARG A 72 3.54 -1.07 13.90
C ARG A 72 4.08 -1.84 12.71
N PHE A 73 5.22 -1.39 12.21
CA PHE A 73 6.04 -2.13 11.26
C PHE A 73 6.85 -3.19 11.99
N ILE A 74 6.67 -4.43 11.55
CA ILE A 74 7.46 -5.56 12.03
C ILE A 74 8.47 -5.87 10.92
N PRO A 75 9.77 -5.57 11.13
CA PRO A 75 10.78 -5.98 10.17
C PRO A 75 10.82 -7.51 10.17
N MET A 76 10.43 -8.11 9.05
CA MET A 76 10.58 -9.54 8.89
C MET A 76 12.08 -9.85 8.75
N PRO A 77 12.64 -10.83 9.49
CA PRO A 77 14.00 -11.27 9.24
C PRO A 77 14.05 -11.73 7.79
N GLY A 78 14.72 -10.96 6.95
CA GLY A 78 14.81 -11.25 5.53
C GLY A 78 15.27 -12.69 5.36
N GLY A 79 14.54 -13.48 4.58
CA GLY A 79 15.13 -14.65 3.96
C GLY A 79 16.33 -14.13 3.17
N GLY A 80 17.53 -14.29 3.74
CA GLY A 80 18.75 -13.67 3.25
C GLY A 80 18.95 -14.02 1.77
N GLN A 81 18.63 -13.07 0.91
CA GLN A 81 19.19 -13.06 -0.44
C GLN A 81 20.60 -12.51 -0.27
N LYS A 82 21.54 -13.45 -0.19
CA LYS A 82 22.96 -13.19 -0.43
C LYS A 82 23.17 -12.85 -1.90
#